data_AF-A0A962ICK3-F1
#
_entry.id   AF-A0A962ICK3-F1
#
_cell.length_a   1.000
_cell.length_b   1.000
_cell.length_c   1.000
_cell.angle_alpha   90.00
_cell.angle_beta   90.00
_cell.angle_gamma   90.00
#
_symmetry.space_group_name_H-M   'P 1'
#
loop_
_entity.id
_entity.type
_entity.pdbx_description
1 polymer ?
#
loop_
_entity_poly.entity_id
_entity_poly.type
_entity_poly.pdbx_seq_one_letter_code
_entity_poly.pdbx_strand_id
1 'polypeptide(L)' 'MRSWAFKASDRINTIVEAIVAVLMLLLVLDVWLGVADRYFFHWQLPWPEELARYLMIWAAMLAVS' A
#
# COMPACT_ATOMS: atom_id res chain seq x y z
N MET A 1 -8.01 33.23 9.22
CA MET A 1 -8.73 32.08 8.61
C MET A 1 -7.84 31.26 7.67
N ARG A 2 -6.97 31.86 6.83
CA ARG A 2 -6.06 31.11 5.93
C ARG A 2 -5.03 30.19 6.60
N SER A 3 -4.51 30.56 7.79
CA SER A 3 -3.44 29.79 8.46
C SER A 3 -3.84 28.40 8.94
N TRP A 4 -5.14 28.14 9.13
CA TRP A 4 -5.65 26.84 9.57
C TRP A 4 -5.74 25.85 8.41
N ALA A 5 -6.12 26.33 7.21
CA ALA A 5 -6.21 25.52 6.00
C ALA A 5 -4.85 24.95 5.59
N PHE A 6 -3.79 25.76 5.65
CA PHE A 6 -2.44 25.30 5.33
C PHE A 6 -1.94 24.23 6.30
N LYS A 7 -2.13 24.41 7.62
CA LYS A 7 -1.70 23.42 8.61
C LYS A 7 -2.48 22.11 8.53
N ALA A 8 -3.77 22.17 8.16
CA ALA A 8 -4.57 20.98 7.94
C ALA A 8 -4.13 20.23 6.68
N SER A 9 -3.88 20.95 5.58
CA SER A 9 -3.41 20.35 4.32
C SER A 9 -2.06 19.65 4.47
N ASP A 10 -1.11 20.27 5.18
CA ASP A 10 0.23 19.71 5.39
C ASP A 10 0.18 18.38 6.16
N ARG A 11 -0.63 18.32 7.23
CA ARG A 11 -0.84 17.08 7.99
C ARG A 11 -1.48 15.99 7.17
N ILE A 12 -2.48 16.33 6.34
CA ILE A 12 -3.13 15.36 5.47
C ILE A 12 -2.12 14.82 4.46
N ASN A 13 -1.30 15.68 3.86
CA ASN A 13 -0.27 15.27 2.91
C ASN A 13 0.74 14.30 3.54
N THR A 14 1.23 14.59 4.75
CA THR A 14 2.15 13.69 5.46
C THR A 14 1.51 12.34 5.77
N ILE A 15 0.22 12.31 6.12
CA ILE A 15 -0.50 11.05 6.37
C ILE A 15 -0.66 10.26 5.07
N VAL A 16 -1.02 10.92 3.96
CA VAL A 16 -1.14 10.29 2.64
C VAL A 16 0.20 9.70 2.21
N GLU A 17 1.30 10.45 2.31
CA GLU A 17 2.65 9.94 2.03
C GLU A 17 3.00 8.72 2.89
N ALA A 18 2.69 8.75 4.19
CA ALA A 18 2.92 7.61 5.07
C ALA A 18 2.09 6.38 4.66
N ILE A 19 0.82 6.57 4.28
CA ILE A 19 -0.04 5.48 3.80
C ILE A 19 0.51 4.90 2.50
N VAL A 20 0.91 5.75 1.53
CA VAL A 20 1.50 5.30 0.27
C VAL A 20 2.78 4.50 0.52
N ALA A 21 3.66 4.98 1.42
CA ALA A 21 4.88 4.25 1.78
C ALA A 21 4.57 2.86 2.38
N VAL A 22 3.55 2.77 3.24
CA VAL A 22 3.08 1.49 3.81
C VAL A 22 2.51 0.58 2.73
N LEU A 23 1.70 1.09 1.80
CA LEU A 23 1.14 0.30 0.70
C LEU A 23 2.24 -0.28 -0.21
N MET A 24 3.27 0.51 -0.51
CA MET A 24 4.43 0.04 -1.27
C MET A 24 5.18 -1.07 -0.54
N LEU A 25 5.37 -0.93 0.77
CA LEU A 25 5.99 -1.97 1.60
C LEU A 25 5.14 -3.26 1.62
N LEU A 26 3.82 -3.13 1.73
CA LEU A 26 2.90 -4.26 1.71
C LEU A 26 2.92 -5.01 0.38
N LEU A 27 3.06 -4.32 -0.76
CA LEU A 27 3.23 -4.98 -2.07
C LEU A 27 4.51 -5.81 -2.14
N VAL A 28 5.62 -5.31 -1.59
CA VAL A 28 6.87 -6.07 -1.52
C VAL A 28 6.70 -7.30 -0.63
N LEU A 29 6.06 -7.13 0.54
CA LEU A 29 5.80 -8.25 1.44
C LEU A 29 4.86 -9.29 0.84
N ASP A 30 3.85 -8.87 0.07
CA ASP A 30 2.94 -9.76 -0.64
C ASP A 30 3.69 -10.63 -1.67
N VAL A 31 4.57 -10.03 -2.47
CA VAL A 31 5.43 -10.78 -3.41
C VAL A 31 6.34 -11.77 -2.66
N TRP A 32 6.95 -11.35 -1.55
CA TRP A 32 7.75 -12.25 -0.71
C TRP A 32 6.94 -13.39 -0.12
N LEU A 33 5.68 -13.13 0.25
CA LEU A 33 4.76 -14.15 0.75
C LEU A 33 4.38 -15.14 -0.35
N GLY A 34 4.12 -14.67 -1.57
CA GLY A 34 3.89 -15.54 -2.73
C GLY A 34 5.12 -16.38 -3.11
N VAL A 35 6.32 -15.82 -2.99
CA VAL A 35 7.58 -16.55 -3.14
C VAL A 35 7.71 -17.60 -2.03
N ALA A 36 7.52 -17.22 -0.77
CA ALA A 36 7.65 -18.14 0.36
C ALA A 36 6.62 -19.28 0.32
N ASP A 37 5.38 -18.98 -0.09
CA ASP A 37 4.34 -19.98 -0.31
C ASP A 37 4.75 -20.99 -1.38
N ARG A 38 5.27 -20.52 -2.52
CA ARG A 38 5.72 -21.40 -3.60
C ARG A 38 6.90 -22.29 -3.23
N TYR A 39 7.86 -21.80 -2.46
CA TYR A 39 9.12 -22.53 -2.21
C TYR A 39 9.14 -23.30 -0.89
N PHE A 40 8.49 -22.82 0.17
CA PHE A 40 8.54 -23.45 1.49
C PHE A 40 7.27 -24.23 1.81
N PHE A 41 6.10 -23.63 1.62
CA PHE A 41 4.85 -24.18 2.13
C PHE A 41 4.10 -25.03 1.09
N HIS A 42 4.33 -24.81 -0.21
CA HIS A 42 3.62 -25.45 -1.33
C HIS A 42 2.09 -25.38 -1.19
N TRP A 43 1.56 -24.40 -0.46
CA TRP A 43 0.15 -24.34 -0.08
C TRP A 43 -0.74 -23.85 -1.24
N GLN A 44 -0.13 -23.31 -2.32
CA GLN A 44 -0.84 -22.77 -3.50
C GLN A 44 -1.93 -21.80 -3.08
N LEU A 45 -1.57 -20.81 -2.27
CA LEU A 45 -2.53 -19.81 -1.80
C LEU A 45 -3.08 -19.03 -3.01
N PRO A 46 -4.41 -18.99 -3.24
CA PRO A 46 -5.00 -18.31 -4.39
C PRO A 46 -5.20 -16.79 -4.16
N TRP A 47 -5.02 -16.33 -2.93
CA TRP A 47 -5.33 -14.96 -2.50
C TRP A 47 -4.21 -13.90 -2.65
N PRO A 48 -2.90 -14.22 -2.76
CA PRO A 48 -1.87 -13.19 -2.93
C PRO A 48 -2.11 -12.32 -4.16
N GLU A 49 -2.56 -12.93 -5.26
CA GLU A 49 -2.81 -12.22 -6.52
C GLU A 49 -3.96 -11.20 -6.41
N GLU A 50 -5.01 -11.54 -5.67
CA GLU A 50 -6.12 -10.63 -5.38
C GLU A 50 -5.70 -9.54 -4.39
N LEU A 51 -4.92 -9.87 -3.36
CA LEU A 51 -4.40 -8.91 -2.39
C LEU A 51 -3.50 -7.86 -3.08
N ALA A 52 -2.56 -8.31 -3.91
CA ALA A 52 -1.69 -7.43 -4.70
C ALA A 52 -2.50 -6.48 -5.57
N ARG A 53 -3.54 -6.97 -6.26
CA ARG A 53 -4.39 -6.15 -7.13
C ARG A 53 -5.10 -5.05 -6.36
N TYR A 54 -5.68 -5.37 -5.21
CA TYR A 54 -6.32 -4.35 -4.37
C TYR A 54 -5.30 -3.33 -3.87
N LEU A 55 -4.14 -3.78 -3.36
CA LEU A 55 -3.07 -2.89 -2.89
C LEU A 55 -2.57 -1.96 -4.01
N MET A 56 -2.42 -2.46 -5.24
CA MET A 56 -2.04 -1.65 -6.41
C MET A 56 -3.08 -0.57 -6.72
N ILE A 57 -4.38 -0.87 -6.67
CA ILE A 57 -5.45 0.11 -6.92
C ILE A 57 -5.39 1.22 -5.87
N TRP A 58 -5.31 0.85 -4.59
CA TRP A 58 -5.21 1.83 -3.50
C TRP A 58 -3.96 2.69 -3.61
N ALA A 59 -2.80 2.09 -3.92
CA ALA A 59 -1.55 2.82 -4.11
C ALA A 59 -1.63 3.79 -5.29
N ALA A 60 -2.19 3.37 -6.43
CA ALA A 60 -2.33 4.21 -7.61
C ALA A 60 -3.28 5.40 -7.38
N MET A 61 -4.39 5.18 -6.67
CA MET A 61 -5.33 6.25 -6.34
C MET A 61 -4.72 7.29 -5.39
N LEU A 62 -3.97 6.85 -4.38
CA LEU A 62 -3.32 7.72 -3.40
C LEU A 62 -2.05 8.40 -3.95
N ALA A 63 -1.38 7.83 -4.94
CA ALA A 63 -0.21 8.45 -5.57
C ALA A 63 -0.56 9.66 -6.46
N VAL A 64 -1.81 9.76 -6.92
CA VAL A 64 -2.29 10.84 -7.78
C VAL A 64 -2.89 12.01 -6.98
N SER A 65 -3.26 11.79 -5.71
CA SER A 65 -3.87 12.79 -4.81
C SER A 65 -2.84 13.66 -4.11
#